data_AF-A0A5J4PGV8-F1
#
_entry.id   AF-A0A5J4PGV8-F1
#
_cell.length_a   1.000
_cell.length_b   1.000
_cell.length_c   1.000
_cell.angle_alpha   90.00
_cell.angle_beta   90.00
_cell.angle_gamma   90.00
#
_symmetry.space_group_name_H-M   'P 1'
#
loop_
_entity.id
_entity.type
_entity.pdbx_description
1 polymer ?
#
loop_
_entity_poly.entity_id
_entity_poly.type
_entity_poly.pdbx_seq_one_letter_code
_entity_poly.pdbx_strand_id
1 'polypeptide(L)'
;MTDQFAGYNVLDKENEKTFIRLQVDHHVMYLLCNGIHTNGIESFWAILKRGIYGIFHPISTVYLQRYVNEFCFRLNYRNYDVAFEKVLSLAILSKKTICTKQA
;
A
#
# COMPACT_ATOMS: atom_id res chain seq x y z
N MET A 1 7.42 15.55 8.11
CA MET A 1 6.85 14.70 7.03
C MET A 1 7.84 13.63 6.66
N THR A 2 7.34 12.53 6.10
CA THR A 2 7.98 11.22 6.07
C THR A 2 9.02 11.06 4.95
N ASP A 3 8.88 11.79 3.86
CA ASP A 3 9.75 11.70 2.68
C ASP A 3 11.12 12.37 2.85
N GLN A 4 11.30 13.22 3.87
CA GLN A 4 12.57 13.88 4.19
C GLN A 4 13.47 13.13 5.18
N PHE A 5 13.05 11.94 5.62
CA PHE A 5 13.80 11.22 6.63
C PHE A 5 15.18 10.81 6.09
N ALA A 6 16.24 11.15 6.83
CA ALA A 6 17.63 10.95 6.42
C ALA A 6 17.97 9.48 6.10
N GLY A 7 17.23 8.52 6.67
CA GLY A 7 17.38 7.10 6.34
C GLY A 7 17.10 6.77 4.87
N TYR A 8 16.37 7.62 4.14
CA TYR A 8 16.11 7.43 2.72
C TYR A 8 17.21 7.95 1.80
N ASN A 9 18.24 8.63 2.31
CA ASN A 9 19.35 9.16 1.52
C ASN A 9 20.15 8.06 0.80
N VAL A 10 20.05 6.81 1.26
CA VAL A 10 20.62 5.65 0.57
C VAL A 10 20.01 5.44 -0.83
N LEU A 11 18.78 5.91 -1.06
CA LEU A 11 18.06 5.75 -2.32
C LEU A 11 18.49 6.76 -3.39
N ASP A 12 19.21 7.82 -3.00
CA ASP A 12 19.73 8.83 -3.92
C ASP A 12 21.00 8.35 -4.65
N LYS A 13 21.50 7.16 -4.30
CA LYS A 13 22.62 6.50 -4.99
C LYS A 13 22.21 5.99 -6.35
N GLU A 14 23.19 5.82 -7.24
CA GLU A 14 22.97 5.19 -8.54
C GLU A 14 22.41 3.77 -8.37
N ASN A 15 21.24 3.55 -8.96
CA ASN A 15 20.54 2.27 -8.92
C ASN A 15 20.54 1.66 -10.32
N GLU A 16 20.58 0.34 -10.43
CA GLU A 16 20.53 -0.41 -11.71
C GLU A 16 19.34 -0.02 -12.62
N LYS A 17 18.27 0.50 -12.02
CA LYS A 17 17.00 0.87 -12.68
C LYS A 17 16.81 2.38 -12.85
N THR A 18 17.82 3.20 -12.53
CA THR A 18 17.81 4.67 -12.71
C THR A 18 16.58 5.35 -12.12
N PHE A 19 16.17 4.93 -10.92
CA PHE A 19 15.07 5.61 -10.22
C PHE A 19 15.55 6.93 -9.61
N ILE A 20 14.77 7.99 -9.81
CA ILE A 20 14.99 9.31 -9.20
C ILE A 20 14.03 9.44 -8.03
N ARG A 21 14.57 9.70 -6.83
CA ARG A 21 13.75 10.03 -5.67
C ARG A 21 13.35 11.50 -5.74
N LEU A 22 12.04 11.75 -5.67
CA LEU A 22 11.48 13.09 -5.52
C LEU A 22 11.02 13.26 -4.07
N GLN A 23 11.36 14.40 -3.49
CA GLN A 23 10.99 14.77 -2.12
C GLN A 23 10.32 16.14 -2.15
N VAL A 24 9.29 16.31 -1.34
CA VAL A 24 8.61 17.58 -1.14
C VAL A 24 9.23 18.24 0.10
N ASP A 25 9.51 19.53 0.00
CA ASP A 25 10.11 20.22 1.14
C ASP A 25 9.17 20.32 2.35
N HIS A 26 7.86 20.46 2.23
CA HIS A 26 6.92 20.50 3.36
C HIS A 26 7.09 21.61 4.43
N HIS A 27 8.27 22.20 4.65
CA HIS A 27 8.42 23.48 5.35
C HIS A 27 8.15 24.64 4.40
N VAL A 28 8.49 24.47 3.12
CA VAL A 28 8.26 25.45 2.05
C VAL A 28 6.93 25.24 1.32
N MET A 29 6.52 23.99 1.04
CA MET A 29 5.28 23.72 0.31
C MET A 29 4.73 22.31 0.57
N TYR A 30 3.41 22.15 0.52
CA TYR A 30 2.72 20.88 0.82
C TYR A 30 2.62 19.89 -0.35
N LEU A 31 2.87 20.34 -1.58
CA LEU A 31 2.70 19.57 -2.81
C LEU A 31 3.53 20.19 -3.93
N LEU A 32 4.30 19.39 -4.68
CA LEU A 32 4.98 19.89 -5.87
C LEU A 32 3.95 20.21 -6.96
N CYS A 33 4.28 21.14 -7.86
CA CYS A 33 3.38 21.70 -8.90
C CYS A 33 2.71 20.65 -9.81
N ASN A 34 3.25 19.43 -9.87
CA ASN A 34 2.72 18.28 -10.61
C ASN A 34 1.81 17.35 -9.77
N GLY A 35 1.39 17.76 -8.58
CA GLY A 35 0.53 16.95 -7.70
C GLY A 35 1.25 15.85 -6.93
N ILE A 36 2.59 15.86 -6.90
CA ILE A 36 3.37 14.91 -6.09
C ILE A 36 3.26 15.31 -4.62
N HIS A 37 2.72 14.40 -3.81
CA HIS A 37 2.54 14.54 -2.37
C HIS A 37 2.53 13.18 -1.65
N THR A 38 2.81 13.15 -0.35
CA THR A 38 2.74 11.92 0.47
C THR A 38 1.36 11.68 1.10
N ASN A 39 0.41 12.62 0.98
CA ASN A 39 -0.91 12.56 1.62
C ASN A 39 -1.68 11.25 1.36
N GLY A 40 -1.56 10.70 0.16
CA GLY A 40 -2.21 9.43 -0.20
C GLY A 40 -1.72 8.25 0.63
N ILE A 41 -0.40 8.05 0.69
CA ILE A 41 0.19 6.93 1.44
C ILE A 41 0.06 7.14 2.95
N GLU A 42 0.14 8.37 3.45
CA GLU A 42 -0.07 8.68 4.87
C GLU A 42 -1.51 8.38 5.30
N SER A 43 -2.49 8.75 4.47
CA SER A 43 -3.90 8.44 4.68
C SER A 43 -4.15 6.92 4.72
N PHE A 44 -3.52 6.16 3.81
CA PHE A 44 -3.59 4.69 3.83
C PHE A 44 -3.12 4.10 5.17
N TRP A 45 -1.95 4.52 5.66
CA TRP A 45 -1.41 4.03 6.93
C TRP A 45 -2.25 4.45 8.14
N ALA A 46 -2.87 5.63 8.11
CA ALA A 46 -3.79 6.07 9.15
C ALA A 46 -5.01 5.15 9.25
N ILE A 47 -5.60 4.77 8.11
CA ILE A 47 -6.75 3.86 8.04
C ILE A 47 -6.36 2.45 8.49
N LEU A 48 -5.22 1.93 8.01
CA LEU A 48 -4.73 0.60 8.40
C LEU A 48 -4.56 0.51 9.92
N LYS A 49 -3.84 1.45 10.53
CA LYS A 49 -3.61 1.48 11.99
C LYS A 49 -4.93 1.49 12.74
N ARG A 50 -5.90 2.33 12.34
CA ARG A 50 -7.21 2.39 13.01
C ARG A 50 -8.00 1.09 12.87
N GLY A 51 -7.92 0.44 11.70
CA GLY A 51 -8.53 -0.87 11.48
C GLY A 51 -7.90 -1.98 12.32
N ILE A 52 -6.58 -1.96 12.50
CA ILE A 52 -5.87 -2.86 13.42
C ILE A 52 -6.38 -2.68 14.85
N TYR A 53 -6.47 -1.45 15.34
CA TYR A 53 -6.95 -1.20 16.70
C TYR A 53 -8.42 -1.56 16.90
N GLY A 54 -9.29 -1.33 15.92
CA GLY A 54 -10.74 -1.47 16.08
C GLY A 54 -11.35 -2.79 15.62
N ILE A 55 -10.87 -3.36 14.52
CA ILE A 55 -11.50 -4.51 13.85
C ILE A 55 -10.75 -5.80 14.15
N PHE A 56 -9.43 -5.77 14.13
CA PHE A 56 -8.59 -6.96 14.25
C PHE A 56 -8.00 -7.08 15.65
N HIS A 57 -8.66 -7.85 16.53
CA HIS A 57 -8.13 -8.18 17.85
C HIS A 57 -8.26 -9.69 18.10
N PRO A 58 -7.16 -10.46 18.23
CA PRO A 58 -5.73 -10.15 18.07
C PRO A 58 -5.19 -10.33 16.63
N ILE A 59 -4.11 -9.63 16.27
CA ILE A 59 -3.39 -9.82 15.00
C ILE A 59 -2.24 -10.81 15.17
N SER A 60 -2.14 -11.77 14.24
CA SER A 60 -0.95 -12.60 14.07
C SER A 60 -0.01 -12.01 13.02
N THR A 61 1.29 -12.00 13.33
CA THR A 61 2.35 -11.54 12.43
C THR A 61 2.43 -12.36 11.14
N VAL A 62 2.02 -13.63 11.19
CA VAL A 62 2.00 -14.56 10.03
C VAL A 62 1.06 -14.06 8.93
N TYR A 63 0.00 -13.34 9.29
CA TYR A 63 -1.01 -12.86 8.34
C TYR A 63 -0.88 -11.38 8.00
N LEU A 64 0.21 -10.71 8.42
CA LEU A 64 0.38 -9.27 8.26
C LEU A 64 0.21 -8.82 6.80
N GLN A 65 0.81 -9.55 5.86
CA GLN A 65 0.67 -9.27 4.43
C GLN A 65 -0.78 -9.40 3.94
N ARG A 66 -1.57 -10.33 4.50
CA ARG A 66 -2.97 -10.52 4.10
C ARG A 66 -3.82 -9.33 4.53
N TYR A 67 -3.61 -8.81 5.73
CA TYR A 67 -4.29 -7.58 6.17
C TYR A 67 -3.93 -6.41 5.26
N VAL A 68 -2.64 -6.19 4.99
CA VAL A 68 -2.21 -5.10 4.09
C VAL A 68 -2.84 -5.23 2.69
N ASN A 69 -2.87 -6.45 2.14
CA ASN A 69 -3.51 -6.72 0.85
C ASN A 69 -5.01 -6.42 0.85
N GLU A 70 -5.72 -6.75 1.93
CA GLU A 70 -7.14 -6.44 2.08
C GLU A 70 -7.38 -4.92 2.10
N PHE A 71 -6.64 -4.16 2.91
CA PHE A 71 -6.77 -2.70 2.93
C PHE A 71 -6.40 -2.06 1.60
N CYS A 72 -5.39 -2.59 0.91
CA CYS A 72 -5.00 -2.15 -0.43
C CYS A 72 -6.15 -2.39 -1.43
N PHE A 73 -6.76 -3.58 -1.39
CA PHE A 73 -7.94 -3.89 -2.18
C PHE A 73 -9.09 -2.92 -1.88
N ARG A 74 -9.44 -2.73 -0.61
CA ARG A 74 -10.50 -1.81 -0.20
C ARG A 74 -10.26 -0.38 -0.69
N LEU A 75 -9.04 0.12 -0.58
CA LEU A 75 -8.71 1.48 -1.02
C LEU A 75 -8.81 1.64 -2.54
N ASN A 76 -8.27 0.68 -3.30
CA ASN A 76 -8.27 0.73 -4.76
C ASN A 76 -9.68 0.59 -5.36
N TYR A 77 -10.53 -0.21 -4.73
CA TYR A 77 -11.90 -0.46 -5.21
C TYR A 77 -12.97 0.40 -4.53
N ARG A 78 -12.60 1.36 -3.66
CA ARG A 78 -13.55 2.15 -2.84
C ARG A 78 -14.60 2.92 -3.65
N ASN A 79 -14.27 3.32 -4.87
CA ASN A 79 -15.13 4.14 -5.74
C ASN A 79 -15.88 3.29 -6.78
N TYR A 80 -15.73 1.97 -6.74
CA TYR A 80 -16.28 1.06 -7.74
C TYR A 80 -17.31 0.16 -7.07
N ASP A 81 -18.51 0.10 -7.65
CA ASP A 81 -19.59 -0.78 -7.17
C ASP A 81 -19.37 -2.27 -7.55
N VAL A 82 -18.22 -2.58 -8.13
CA VAL A 82 -17.83 -3.95 -8.54
C VAL A 82 -16.91 -4.64 -7.54
N ALA A 83 -16.70 -4.06 -6.36
CA ALA A 83 -15.79 -4.60 -5.36
C ALA A 83 -16.14 -6.05 -4.98
N PHE A 84 -17.44 -6.34 -4.78
CA PHE A 84 -17.91 -7.69 -4.45
C PHE A 84 -17.63 -8.69 -5.57
N GLU A 85 -18.01 -8.36 -6.81
CA GLU A 85 -17.77 -9.19 -8.00
C GLU A 85 -16.27 -9.47 -8.18
N LYS A 86 -15.42 -8.48 -7.90
CA LYS A 86 -13.97 -8.64 -8.01
C LYS A 86 -13.44 -9.63 -6.97
N VAL A 87 -13.90 -9.58 -5.73
CA VAL A 87 -13.54 -10.57 -4.70
C VAL A 87 -13.96 -11.98 -5.14
N LEU A 88 -15.18 -12.13 -5.65
CA LEU A 88 -15.69 -13.42 -6.11
C LEU A 88 -14.82 -13.99 -7.26
N SER A 89 -14.47 -13.15 -8.24
CA SER A 89 -13.61 -13.54 -9.36
C SER A 89 -12.22 -14.00 -8.88
N LEU A 90 -11.61 -13.30 -7.92
CA LEU A 90 -10.30 -13.63 -7.36
C LEU A 90 -10.35 -14.94 -6.56
N ALA A 91 -11.42 -15.18 -5.80
CA ALA A 91 -11.59 -16.39 -5.02
C ALA A 91 -11.73 -17.64 -5.91
N ILE A 92 -12.47 -17.52 -7.01
CA ILE A 92 -12.64 -18.61 -7.99
C ILE A 92 -11.31 -18.90 -8.70
N LEU A 93 -10.58 -17.86 -9.14
CA LEU A 93 -9.29 -18.02 -9.82
C LEU A 93 -8.21 -18.62 -8.90
N SER A 94 -8.20 -18.24 -7.62
CA SER A 94 -7.22 -18.69 -6.63
C SER A 94 -7.21 -20.21 -6.44
N LYS A 95 -8.34 -20.90 -6.64
CA LYS A 95 -8.39 -22.38 -6.53
C LYS A 95 -7.58 -23.08 -7.62
N LYS A 96 -7.39 -22.44 -8.78
CA LYS A 96 -6.69 -23.04 -9.93
C LYS A 96 -5.17 -23.09 -9.74
N THR A 97 -4.60 -22.18 -8.96
CA THR A 97 -3.14 -22.07 -8.76
C THR A 97 -2.60 -23.01 -7.66
N ILE A 98 -3.43 -23.43 -6.70
CA ILE A 98 -3.01 -24.35 -5.63
C ILE A 98 -2.85 -25.78 -6.16
N CYS A 99 -3.60 -26.15 -7.21
CA CYS A 99 -3.59 -27.51 -7.77
C CYS A 99 -2.45 -27.78 -8.77
N THR A 100 -1.61 -26.80 -9.12
CA THR A 100 -0.53 -26.95 -10.13
C THR A 100 0.88 -26.92 -9.53
N LYS A 101 1.03 -26.98 -8.20
CA LYS A 101 2.34 -27.08 -7.52
C LYS A 101 2.53 -28.42 -6.78
N GLN A 102 2.10 -29.50 -7.41
CA GLN A 102 2.50 -30.87 -7.07
C GLN A 102 2.73 -31.63 -8.38
N ALA A 103 3.92 -31.46 -8.95
CA ALA A 103 4.57 -32.36 -9.89
C ALA A 103 6.07 -32.05 -9.86
#